data_AF-A0A1G3K4G8-F1
#
_entry.id   AF-A0A1G3K4G8-F1
#
_cell.length_a   1.000
_cell.length_b   1.000
_cell.length_c   1.000
_cell.angle_alpha   90.00
_cell.angle_beta   90.00
_cell.angle_gamma   90.00
#
_symmetry.space_group_name_H-M   'P 1'
#
loop_
_entity.id
_entity.type
_entity.pdbx_description
1 polymer ?
#
loop_
_entity_poly.entity_id
_entity_poly.type
_entity_poly.pdbx_seq_one_letter_code
_entity_poly.pdbx_strand_id
1 'polypeptide(L)'
;MTLSDSLSGDSKIATSRRALLRALTIAPVAASAIGSPWGGALAALHKHYEDEPAKIERTKEGRSMSRFRYHNAERWMTTLEADFLIEPRHAKEALHQAGFVTQQALCAYLLDMGFSDAWNARHIKQDVAKALAYANACGFAHDCPDMARLAAVLSPYWKWGYHYHDWEEDRPRTGGFIPATITPLVRALVDRVHDVTGHPRPKGCQRRSQEARS
;
A
#
# COMPACT_ATOMS: atom_id res chain seq x y z
N MET A 1 17.86 -72.22 -47.98
CA MET A 1 17.95 -72.25 -46.50
C MET A 1 19.30 -71.67 -46.13
N THR A 2 19.36 -70.78 -45.12
CA THR A 2 20.49 -69.93 -44.63
C THR A 2 20.75 -68.65 -45.46
N LEU A 3 20.37 -67.46 -44.93
CA LEU A 3 21.13 -66.48 -44.09
C LEU A 3 22.04 -65.60 -44.99
N SER A 4 22.10 -64.26 -44.96
CA SER A 4 21.96 -63.26 -43.88
C SER A 4 21.81 -61.82 -44.44
N ASP A 5 21.42 -60.88 -43.55
CA ASP A 5 21.81 -59.44 -43.48
C ASP A 5 21.39 -58.45 -44.59
N SER A 6 21.07 -57.17 -44.35
CA SER A 6 21.05 -56.29 -43.16
C SER A 6 20.46 -54.91 -43.57
N LEU A 7 20.33 -53.98 -42.60
CA LEU A 7 20.15 -52.52 -42.70
C LEU A 7 18.71 -52.00 -42.86
N SER A 8 18.27 -50.90 -42.26
CA SER A 8 18.80 -49.99 -41.23
C SER A 8 17.62 -49.08 -40.90
N GLY A 9 17.29 -48.91 -39.62
CA GLY A 9 16.15 -48.12 -39.16
C GLY A 9 16.51 -47.34 -37.92
N ASP A 10 17.26 -46.27 -38.15
CA ASP A 10 17.82 -45.35 -37.18
C ASP A 10 16.70 -44.68 -36.34
N SER A 11 16.54 -45.12 -35.08
CA SER A 11 15.54 -44.56 -34.17
C SER A 11 16.18 -43.45 -33.34
N LYS A 12 15.94 -42.21 -33.78
CA LYS A 12 16.37 -40.98 -33.12
C LYS A 12 15.82 -40.93 -31.69
N ILE A 13 16.72 -41.05 -30.71
CA ILE A 13 16.42 -40.78 -29.30
C ILE A 13 16.16 -39.28 -29.15
N ALA A 14 14.88 -38.90 -29.13
CA ALA A 14 14.46 -37.54 -28.82
C ALA A 14 14.59 -37.31 -27.31
N THR A 15 15.68 -36.67 -26.90
CA THR A 15 15.89 -36.25 -25.51
C THR A 15 14.87 -35.17 -25.15
N SER A 16 13.80 -35.58 -24.47
CA SER A 16 12.72 -34.70 -24.03
C SER A 16 13.24 -33.66 -23.02
N ARG A 17 13.03 -32.37 -23.34
CA ARG A 17 13.29 -31.21 -22.46
C ARG A 17 12.72 -31.35 -21.04
N ARG A 18 11.75 -32.24 -20.83
CA ARG A 18 11.11 -32.51 -19.55
C ARG A 18 12.01 -33.29 -18.58
N ALA A 19 13.03 -34.01 -19.07
CA ALA A 19 13.96 -34.78 -18.23
C ALA A 19 15.02 -33.90 -17.53
N LEU A 20 15.45 -32.81 -18.17
CA LEU A 20 16.45 -31.88 -17.60
C LEU A 20 15.90 -31.06 -16.42
N LEU A 21 14.59 -30.85 -16.34
CA LEU A 21 13.96 -30.07 -15.27
C LEU A 21 13.72 -30.85 -13.96
N ARG A 22 13.94 -32.17 -13.96
CA ARG A 22 13.78 -33.01 -12.75
C ARG A 22 15.07 -33.25 -11.97
N ALA A 23 16.24 -32.86 -12.51
CA ALA A 23 17.54 -33.14 -11.89
C ALA A 23 18.08 -32.00 -11.00
N LEU A 24 17.31 -30.94 -10.78
CA LEU A 24 17.63 -29.89 -9.80
C LEU A 24 16.93 -30.20 -8.47
N THR A 25 17.43 -31.20 -7.76
CA THR A 25 17.21 -31.35 -6.32
C THR A 25 17.91 -30.19 -5.61
N ILE A 26 17.12 -29.20 -5.21
CA ILE A 26 17.57 -28.01 -4.49
C ILE A 26 17.93 -28.42 -3.06
N ALA A 27 19.22 -28.32 -2.72
CA ALA A 27 19.73 -28.43 -1.36
C ALA A 27 18.99 -27.43 -0.44
N PRO A 28 18.78 -27.75 0.87
CA PRO A 28 18.17 -26.81 1.79
C PRO A 28 19.07 -25.59 1.91
N VAL A 29 18.64 -24.46 1.35
CA VAL A 29 19.24 -23.18 1.63
C VAL A 29 18.99 -22.92 3.11
N ALA A 30 20.03 -22.98 3.92
CA ALA A 30 19.98 -22.46 5.28
C ALA A 30 19.66 -20.97 5.16
N ALA A 31 18.39 -20.62 5.34
CA ALA A 31 17.96 -19.25 5.42
C ALA A 31 18.57 -18.67 6.70
N SER A 32 19.70 -17.98 6.58
CA SER A 32 20.13 -17.06 7.63
C SER A 32 18.94 -16.17 7.93
N ALA A 33 18.50 -16.16 9.19
CA ALA A 33 17.52 -15.20 9.68
C ALA A 33 18.18 -13.82 9.64
N ILE A 34 18.27 -13.24 8.44
CA ILE A 34 18.55 -11.82 8.26
C ILE A 34 17.36 -11.16 8.94
N GLY A 35 17.60 -10.60 10.14
CA GLY A 35 16.59 -9.84 10.85
C GLY A 35 15.97 -8.83 9.88
N SER A 36 14.66 -8.59 10.01
CA SER A 36 13.98 -7.62 9.15
C SER A 36 14.82 -6.34 9.07
N PRO A 37 15.12 -5.81 7.87
CA PRO A 37 15.95 -4.60 7.72
C PRO A 37 15.36 -3.39 8.47
N TRP A 38 14.09 -3.49 8.85
CA TRP A 38 13.31 -2.47 9.56
C TRP A 38 13.19 -2.71 11.08
N GLY A 39 13.78 -3.78 11.61
CA GLY A 39 13.55 -4.24 12.99
C GLY A 39 13.83 -3.17 14.05
N GLY A 40 14.92 -2.41 13.91
CA GLY A 40 15.26 -1.32 14.83
C GLY A 40 14.28 -0.15 14.77
N ALA A 41 13.89 0.28 13.56
CA ALA A 41 12.94 1.38 13.37
C ALA A 41 11.54 1.00 13.90
N LEU A 42 11.08 -0.22 13.61
CA LEU A 42 9.81 -0.73 14.12
C LEU A 42 9.82 -0.88 15.66
N ALA A 43 10.90 -1.37 16.25
CA ALA A 43 11.02 -1.45 17.70
C ALA A 43 10.92 -0.07 18.37
N ALA A 44 11.52 0.96 17.77
CA ALA A 44 11.40 2.33 18.24
C ALA A 44 9.95 2.85 18.17
N LEU A 45 9.23 2.57 17.08
CA LEU A 45 7.83 2.97 16.94
C LEU A 45 6.90 2.22 17.90
N HIS A 46 7.06 0.89 18.05
CA HIS A 46 6.29 0.12 19.02
C HIS A 46 6.45 0.69 20.43
N LYS A 47 7.68 1.06 20.82
CA LYS A 47 7.95 1.72 22.10
C LYS A 47 7.30 3.11 22.18
N HIS A 48 7.44 3.93 21.13
CA HIS A 48 6.93 5.31 21.12
C HIS A 48 5.41 5.36 21.24
N TYR A 49 4.71 4.44 20.57
CA TYR A 49 3.25 4.37 20.56
C TYR A 49 2.66 3.36 21.56
N GLU A 50 3.51 2.72 22.37
CA GLU A 50 3.13 1.66 23.32
C GLU A 50 2.34 0.51 22.66
N ASP A 51 2.72 0.17 21.42
CA ASP A 51 2.10 -0.93 20.68
C ASP A 51 2.76 -2.26 20.99
N GLU A 52 1.95 -3.32 21.01
CA GLU A 52 2.45 -4.69 21.00
C GLU A 52 3.25 -4.93 19.69
N PRO A 53 4.43 -5.58 19.74
CA PRO A 53 5.21 -5.82 18.54
C PRO A 53 4.42 -6.57 17.47
N ALA A 54 4.38 -6.03 16.26
CA ALA A 54 3.76 -6.70 15.12
C ALA A 54 4.56 -7.94 14.70
N LYS A 55 3.89 -9.09 14.56
CA LYS A 55 4.46 -10.23 13.83
C LYS A 55 4.34 -9.95 12.32
N ILE A 56 5.46 -9.65 11.68
CA ILE A 56 5.50 -9.32 10.26
C ILE A 56 5.72 -10.58 9.42
N GLU A 57 4.70 -10.96 8.65
CA GLU A 57 4.73 -12.14 7.80
C GLU A 57 3.91 -11.89 6.52
N ARG A 58 4.54 -11.99 5.35
CA ARG A 58 3.84 -11.84 4.07
C ARG A 58 3.04 -13.10 3.77
N THR A 59 1.74 -12.93 3.52
CA THR A 59 0.81 -14.02 3.19
C THR A 59 0.02 -13.70 1.92
N LYS A 60 -0.58 -14.72 1.29
CA LYS A 60 -1.45 -14.51 0.12
C LYS A 60 -2.71 -13.73 0.50
N GLU A 61 -3.24 -14.02 1.68
CA GLU A 61 -4.40 -13.36 2.27
C GLU A 61 -4.10 -11.89 2.54
N GLY A 62 -2.94 -11.58 3.12
CA GLY A 62 -2.46 -10.21 3.34
C GLY A 62 -2.30 -9.44 2.02
N ARG A 63 -1.71 -10.08 0.99
CA ARG A 63 -1.60 -9.49 -0.35
C ARG A 63 -2.95 -9.22 -1.00
N SER A 64 -3.93 -10.12 -0.84
CA SER A 64 -5.30 -9.94 -1.33
C SER A 64 -6.00 -8.78 -0.64
N MET A 65 -5.91 -8.70 0.69
CA MET A 65 -6.49 -7.61 1.49
C MET A 65 -5.82 -6.27 1.17
N SER A 66 -4.50 -6.26 1.00
CA SER A 66 -3.73 -5.11 0.55
C SER A 66 -4.28 -4.57 -0.77
N ARG A 67 -4.45 -5.43 -1.78
CA ARG A 67 -5.02 -5.05 -3.08
C ARG A 67 -6.44 -4.48 -2.94
N PHE A 68 -7.28 -5.10 -2.11
CA PHE A 68 -8.64 -4.64 -1.86
C PHE A 68 -8.66 -3.23 -1.24
N ARG A 69 -7.82 -2.97 -0.22
CA ARG A 69 -7.69 -1.66 0.41
C ARG A 69 -7.18 -0.60 -0.58
N TYR A 70 -6.19 -0.96 -1.41
CA TYR A 70 -5.68 -0.07 -2.45
C TYR A 70 -6.76 0.27 -3.50
N HIS A 71 -7.56 -0.70 -3.95
CA HIS A 71 -8.69 -0.44 -4.87
C HIS A 71 -9.75 0.47 -4.24
N ASN A 72 -10.02 0.32 -2.94
CA ASN A 72 -10.90 1.25 -2.24
C ASN A 72 -10.29 2.66 -2.18
N ALA A 73 -8.99 2.80 -1.90
CA ALA A 73 -8.33 4.10 -1.91
C ALA A 73 -8.48 4.78 -3.28
N GLU A 74 -8.18 4.07 -4.38
CA GLU A 74 -8.35 4.58 -5.75
C GLU A 74 -9.79 4.98 -6.06
N ARG A 75 -10.77 4.14 -5.69
CA ARG A 75 -12.19 4.43 -5.92
C ARG A 75 -12.62 5.71 -5.22
N TRP A 76 -12.24 5.88 -3.96
CA TRP A 76 -12.62 7.03 -3.15
C TRP A 76 -11.80 8.27 -3.46
N MET A 77 -10.61 8.11 -4.05
CA MET A 77 -9.83 9.21 -4.57
C MET A 77 -10.57 9.94 -5.70
N THR A 78 -11.39 9.23 -6.50
CA THR A 78 -12.24 9.89 -7.53
C THR A 78 -13.24 10.89 -6.93
N THR A 79 -13.74 10.65 -5.73
CA THR A 79 -14.58 11.61 -5.00
C THR A 79 -13.78 12.84 -4.59
N LEU A 80 -12.55 12.65 -4.09
CA LEU A 80 -11.67 13.74 -3.67
C LEU A 80 -11.19 14.61 -4.86
N GLU A 81 -11.22 14.05 -6.07
CA GLU A 81 -10.90 14.74 -7.32
C GLU A 81 -12.12 15.37 -8.01
N ALA A 82 -13.32 15.17 -7.49
CA ALA A 82 -14.53 15.68 -8.11
C ALA A 82 -14.68 17.20 -7.90
N ASP A 83 -15.21 17.87 -8.93
CA ASP A 83 -15.28 19.33 -8.97
C ASP A 83 -16.06 19.95 -7.80
N PHE A 84 -17.03 19.23 -7.25
CA PHE A 84 -17.85 19.72 -6.14
C PHE A 84 -17.08 19.87 -4.82
N LEU A 85 -15.90 19.26 -4.67
CA LEU A 85 -15.05 19.43 -3.49
C LEU A 85 -13.96 20.50 -3.69
N ILE A 86 -13.84 21.13 -4.85
CA ILE A 86 -12.70 22.05 -5.14
C ILE A 86 -12.75 23.32 -4.28
N GLU A 87 -13.95 23.80 -3.93
CA GLU A 87 -14.11 25.07 -3.22
C GLU A 87 -13.60 25.02 -1.76
N PRO A 88 -12.91 26.05 -1.26
CA PRO A 88 -12.39 26.10 0.11
C PRO A 88 -13.43 25.86 1.22
N ARG A 89 -14.71 26.18 0.98
CA ARG A 89 -15.80 25.93 1.93
C ARG A 89 -16.00 24.45 2.25
N HIS A 90 -15.57 23.55 1.35
CA HIS A 90 -15.67 22.09 1.49
C HIS A 90 -14.42 21.46 2.11
N ALA A 91 -13.58 22.25 2.80
CA ALA A 91 -12.35 21.74 3.39
C ALA A 91 -12.59 20.63 4.41
N LYS A 92 -13.67 20.65 5.20
CA LYS A 92 -13.97 19.61 6.18
C LYS A 92 -14.31 18.28 5.49
N GLU A 93 -15.17 18.33 4.49
CA GLU A 93 -15.57 17.19 3.68
C GLU A 93 -14.37 16.60 2.95
N ALA A 94 -13.54 17.46 2.36
CA ALA A 94 -12.28 17.05 1.72
C ALA A 94 -11.31 16.41 2.72
N LEU A 95 -11.17 16.93 3.94
CA LEU A 95 -10.34 16.34 4.98
C LEU A 95 -10.88 14.99 5.48
N HIS A 96 -12.19 14.84 5.64
CA HIS A 96 -12.78 13.55 5.99
C HIS A 96 -12.48 12.50 4.91
N GLN A 97 -12.74 12.87 3.65
CA GLN A 97 -12.50 12.01 2.50
C GLN A 97 -11.01 11.67 2.33
N ALA A 98 -10.13 12.66 2.45
CA ALA A 98 -8.69 12.47 2.41
C ALA A 98 -8.17 11.54 3.51
N GLY A 99 -8.72 11.66 4.72
CA GLY A 99 -8.41 10.76 5.82
C GLY A 99 -8.74 9.31 5.51
N PHE A 100 -9.95 9.07 4.99
CA PHE A 100 -10.37 7.73 4.57
C PHE A 100 -9.48 7.16 3.45
N VAL A 101 -9.23 7.94 2.39
CA VAL A 101 -8.37 7.50 1.27
C VAL A 101 -6.95 7.18 1.74
N THR A 102 -6.36 8.07 2.54
CA THR A 102 -4.99 7.92 3.04
C THR A 102 -4.87 6.71 3.96
N GLN A 103 -5.83 6.50 4.86
CA GLN A 103 -5.84 5.32 5.73
C GLN A 103 -5.92 4.02 4.91
N GLN A 104 -6.81 3.96 3.90
CA GLN A 104 -6.93 2.79 3.05
C GLN A 104 -5.64 2.51 2.27
N ALA A 105 -4.99 3.55 1.75
CA ALA A 105 -3.72 3.44 1.03
C ALA A 105 -2.57 2.96 1.93
N LEU A 106 -2.41 3.56 3.11
CA LEU A 106 -1.35 3.18 4.06
C LEU A 106 -1.58 1.79 4.64
N CYS A 107 -2.81 1.44 4.99
CA CYS A 107 -3.15 0.07 5.41
C CYS A 107 -2.91 -0.94 4.29
N ALA A 108 -3.17 -0.59 3.02
CA ALA A 108 -2.81 -1.45 1.90
C ALA A 108 -1.30 -1.72 1.89
N TYR A 109 -0.47 -0.70 2.04
CA TYR A 109 0.98 -0.86 2.10
C TYR A 109 1.43 -1.72 3.30
N LEU A 110 0.92 -1.45 4.50
CA LEU A 110 1.28 -2.21 5.71
C LEU A 110 0.90 -3.70 5.59
N LEU A 111 -0.28 -4.00 5.05
CA LEU A 111 -0.70 -5.38 4.75
C LEU A 111 0.24 -6.06 3.74
N ASP A 112 0.76 -5.32 2.76
CA ASP A 112 1.72 -5.83 1.79
C ASP A 112 3.10 -6.11 2.40
N MET A 113 3.48 -5.33 3.39
CA MET A 113 4.70 -5.54 4.16
C MET A 113 4.59 -6.72 5.14
N GLY A 114 3.38 -7.21 5.41
CA GLY A 114 3.13 -8.38 6.25
C GLY A 114 2.56 -8.08 7.64
N PHE A 115 2.10 -6.84 7.89
CA PHE A 115 1.28 -6.56 9.06
C PHE A 115 -0.08 -7.27 8.91
N SER A 116 -0.63 -7.78 10.01
CA SER A 116 -1.98 -8.37 9.98
C SER A 116 -3.06 -7.29 10.02
N ASP A 117 -4.22 -7.55 9.42
CA ASP A 117 -5.37 -6.64 9.47
C ASP A 117 -5.83 -6.42 10.92
N ALA A 118 -5.80 -7.47 11.76
CA ALA A 118 -6.11 -7.37 13.19
C ALA A 118 -5.15 -6.44 13.95
N TRP A 119 -3.84 -6.50 13.65
CA TRP A 119 -2.87 -5.61 14.27
C TRP A 119 -3.10 -4.16 13.82
N ASN A 120 -3.30 -3.91 12.53
CA ASN A 120 -3.62 -2.58 12.01
C ASN A 120 -4.90 -2.01 12.65
N ALA A 121 -5.96 -2.82 12.75
CA ALA A 121 -7.22 -2.41 13.37
C ALA A 121 -7.06 -2.07 14.86
N ARG A 122 -6.23 -2.81 15.60
CA ARG A 122 -5.98 -2.58 17.03
C ARG A 122 -5.06 -1.39 17.29
N HIS A 123 -4.01 -1.22 16.50
CA HIS A 123 -2.91 -0.30 16.80
C HIS A 123 -2.89 0.98 15.96
N ILE A 124 -3.20 0.90 14.67
CA ILE A 124 -3.25 2.07 13.78
C ILE A 124 -4.60 2.78 13.90
N LYS A 125 -5.70 2.02 13.94
CA LYS A 125 -7.07 2.56 13.97
C LYS A 125 -7.24 3.62 12.88
N GLN A 126 -7.69 4.83 13.23
CA GLN A 126 -7.90 5.97 12.32
C GLN A 126 -6.79 7.03 12.42
N ASP A 127 -5.63 6.68 13.00
CA ASP A 127 -4.48 7.57 13.12
C ASP A 127 -3.61 7.49 11.86
N VAL A 128 -3.77 8.49 10.98
CA VAL A 128 -3.09 8.58 9.69
C VAL A 128 -1.60 8.90 9.86
N ALA A 129 -1.25 9.72 10.84
CA ALA A 129 0.15 10.06 11.15
C ALA A 129 0.92 8.83 11.63
N LYS A 130 0.31 8.05 12.51
CA LYS A 130 0.87 6.76 12.97
C LYS A 130 1.01 5.77 11.82
N ALA A 131 -0.02 5.63 10.98
CA ALA A 131 0.04 4.78 9.79
C ALA A 131 1.21 5.16 8.86
N LEU A 132 1.42 6.46 8.64
CA LEU A 132 2.49 6.98 7.79
C LEU A 132 3.86 6.71 8.41
N ALA A 133 4.01 6.88 9.73
CA ALA A 133 5.25 6.59 10.45
C ALA A 133 5.64 5.10 10.33
N TYR A 134 4.69 4.19 10.56
CA TYR A 134 4.93 2.75 10.38
C TYR A 134 5.26 2.40 8.92
N ALA A 135 4.58 3.03 7.95
CA ALA A 135 4.86 2.82 6.54
C ALA A 135 6.28 3.28 6.16
N ASN A 136 6.68 4.48 6.58
CA ASN A 136 8.02 5.02 6.29
C ASN A 136 9.12 4.20 6.97
N ALA A 137 8.89 3.72 8.20
CA ALA A 137 9.80 2.80 8.89
C ALA A 137 9.99 1.46 8.14
N CYS A 138 9.04 1.07 7.28
CA CYS A 138 9.11 -0.12 6.45
C CYS A 138 9.64 0.14 5.02
N GLY A 139 10.13 1.34 4.73
CA GLY A 139 10.70 1.70 3.44
C GLY A 139 9.72 2.36 2.45
N PHE A 140 8.56 2.85 2.91
CA PHE A 140 7.64 3.61 2.05
C PHE A 140 8.30 4.90 1.52
N ALA A 141 9.13 5.54 2.34
CA ALA A 141 9.96 6.70 2.02
C ALA A 141 9.16 7.87 1.45
N HIS A 142 8.03 8.21 2.09
CA HIS A 142 7.17 9.32 1.74
C HIS A 142 7.20 10.40 2.84
N ASP A 143 8.40 10.92 3.10
CA ASP A 143 8.70 11.84 4.21
C ASP A 143 8.57 13.32 3.82
N CYS A 144 7.66 13.66 2.90
CA CYS A 144 7.50 15.07 2.52
C CYS A 144 6.81 15.86 3.67
N PRO A 145 7.30 17.06 4.02
CA PRO A 145 6.78 17.82 5.17
C PRO A 145 5.28 18.12 5.08
N ASP A 146 4.76 18.37 3.89
CA ASP A 146 3.34 18.67 3.70
C ASP A 146 2.44 17.46 3.93
N MET A 147 2.86 16.25 3.52
CA MET A 147 2.11 15.04 3.84
C MET A 147 2.20 14.70 5.33
N ALA A 148 3.34 14.92 5.98
CA ALA A 148 3.45 14.75 7.43
C ALA A 148 2.50 15.72 8.19
N ARG A 149 2.46 16.98 7.77
CA ARG A 149 1.51 17.98 8.31
C ARG A 149 0.06 17.58 8.06
N LEU A 150 -0.26 17.16 6.84
CA LEU A 150 -1.61 16.70 6.49
C LEU A 150 -2.00 15.47 7.31
N ALA A 151 -1.13 14.47 7.45
CA ALA A 151 -1.37 13.27 8.24
C ALA A 151 -1.67 13.59 9.71
N ALA A 152 -0.98 14.56 10.30
CA ALA A 152 -1.28 15.05 11.65
C ALA A 152 -2.68 15.70 11.74
N VAL A 153 -3.05 16.54 10.77
CA VAL A 153 -4.39 17.16 10.68
C VAL A 153 -5.48 16.08 10.50
N LEU A 154 -5.21 15.05 9.71
CA LEU A 154 -6.10 13.93 9.46
C LEU A 154 -6.24 12.97 10.64
N SER A 155 -5.44 13.09 11.70
CA SER A 155 -5.45 12.12 12.81
C SER A 155 -6.28 12.59 14.01
N PRO A 156 -7.31 11.85 14.45
CA PRO A 156 -8.08 10.86 13.68
C PRO A 156 -9.06 11.54 12.71
N TYR A 157 -9.39 10.89 11.59
CA TYR A 157 -10.10 11.60 10.51
C TYR A 157 -11.61 11.65 10.69
N TRP A 158 -12.19 10.81 11.57
CA TRP A 158 -13.63 10.87 11.89
C TRP A 158 -14.06 12.25 12.37
N LYS A 159 -13.17 13.01 13.00
CA LYS A 159 -13.47 14.36 13.50
C LYS A 159 -13.99 15.27 12.39
N TRP A 160 -13.53 15.09 11.15
CA TRP A 160 -13.95 15.92 10.02
C TRP A 160 -15.36 15.61 9.51
N GLY A 161 -15.90 14.42 9.82
CA GLY A 161 -17.29 14.05 9.51
C GLY A 161 -18.28 14.41 10.61
N TYR A 162 -17.80 14.98 11.72
CA TYR A 162 -18.65 15.40 12.83
C TYR A 162 -19.27 16.79 12.57
N HIS A 163 -20.54 16.96 12.92
CA HIS A 163 -21.24 18.23 12.84
C HIS A 163 -20.98 19.06 14.10
N TYR A 164 -19.98 19.95 14.03
CA TYR A 164 -19.70 20.93 15.08
C TYR A 164 -20.66 22.12 14.96
N HIS A 165 -21.19 22.59 16.09
CA HIS A 165 -21.90 23.87 16.13
C HIS A 165 -20.95 25.04 15.84
N ASP A 166 -21.50 26.20 15.43
CA ASP A 166 -20.68 27.34 14.97
C ASP A 166 -19.88 28.04 16.07
N TRP A 167 -20.30 27.89 17.31
CA TRP A 167 -19.66 28.48 18.49
C TRP A 167 -18.75 27.50 19.26
N GLU A 168 -18.53 26.29 18.76
CA GLU A 168 -17.65 25.32 19.44
C GLU A 168 -16.18 25.71 19.27
N GLU A 169 -15.58 26.16 20.38
CA GLU A 169 -14.17 26.55 20.47
C GLU A 169 -13.22 25.36 20.21
N ASP A 170 -13.67 24.14 20.50
CA ASP A 170 -12.92 22.89 20.32
C ASP A 170 -12.91 22.38 18.86
N ARG A 171 -13.47 23.15 17.90
CA ARG A 171 -13.52 22.76 16.49
C ARG A 171 -12.09 22.50 15.94
N PRO A 172 -11.85 21.34 15.30
CA PRO A 172 -10.55 21.04 14.72
C PRO A 172 -10.13 22.08 13.68
N ARG A 173 -8.89 22.58 13.80
CA ARG A 173 -8.29 23.49 12.81
C ARG A 173 -7.84 22.71 11.58
N THR A 174 -8.18 23.21 10.40
CA THR A 174 -7.79 22.58 9.12
C THR A 174 -6.29 22.64 8.85
N GLY A 175 -5.51 23.37 9.66
CA GLY A 175 -4.07 23.56 9.43
C GLY A 175 -3.74 24.38 8.18
N GLY A 176 -4.71 25.14 7.66
CA GLY A 176 -4.59 25.90 6.43
C GLY A 176 -4.79 25.06 5.16
N PHE A 177 -5.11 23.78 5.29
CA PHE A 177 -5.38 22.92 4.15
C PHE A 177 -6.72 23.28 3.50
N ILE A 178 -6.68 23.44 2.19
CA ILE A 178 -7.85 23.59 1.31
C ILE A 178 -7.87 22.42 0.31
N PRO A 179 -9.02 22.07 -0.28
CA PRO A 179 -9.13 20.93 -1.20
C PRO A 179 -8.08 20.92 -2.30
N ALA A 180 -7.82 22.09 -2.92
CA ALA A 180 -6.79 22.25 -3.96
C ALA A 180 -5.37 21.83 -3.53
N THR A 181 -5.06 21.89 -2.23
CA THR A 181 -3.77 21.43 -1.66
C THR A 181 -3.83 20.00 -1.14
N ILE A 182 -5.00 19.54 -0.68
CA ILE A 182 -5.20 18.20 -0.13
C ILE A 182 -5.14 17.15 -1.24
N THR A 183 -5.92 17.34 -2.31
CA THR A 183 -6.08 16.38 -3.41
C THR A 183 -4.73 15.94 -4.02
N PRO A 184 -3.81 16.85 -4.43
CA PRO A 184 -2.53 16.41 -5.00
C PRO A 184 -1.63 15.67 -4.01
N LEU A 185 -1.65 16.01 -2.72
CA LEU A 185 -0.87 15.31 -1.69
C LEU A 185 -1.36 13.86 -1.51
N VAL A 186 -2.67 13.68 -1.37
CA VAL A 186 -3.27 12.34 -1.21
C VAL A 186 -3.08 11.51 -2.48
N ARG A 187 -3.23 12.10 -3.67
CA ARG A 187 -2.96 11.42 -4.94
C ARG A 187 -1.51 10.93 -5.01
N ALA A 188 -0.53 11.77 -4.68
CA ALA A 188 0.88 11.39 -4.68
C ALA A 188 1.17 10.22 -3.72
N LEU A 189 0.50 10.17 -2.57
CA LEU A 189 0.61 9.07 -1.63
C LEU A 189 -0.01 7.77 -2.19
N VAL A 190 -1.20 7.83 -2.81
CA VAL A 190 -1.85 6.67 -3.45
C VAL A 190 -0.99 6.14 -4.61
N ASP A 191 -0.43 7.04 -5.44
CA ASP A 191 0.49 6.70 -6.51
C ASP A 191 1.77 6.06 -5.95
N ARG A 192 2.30 6.54 -4.84
CA ARG A 192 3.44 5.91 -4.19
C ARG A 192 3.12 4.49 -3.73
N VAL A 193 1.93 4.24 -3.18
CA VAL A 193 1.47 2.87 -2.83
C VAL A 193 1.40 1.99 -4.07
N HIS A 194 0.88 2.51 -5.19
CA HIS A 194 0.90 1.79 -6.48
C HIS A 194 2.32 1.36 -6.85
N ASP A 195 3.26 2.31 -6.84
CA ASP A 195 4.63 2.08 -7.31
C ASP A 195 5.38 1.04 -6.47
N VAL A 196 5.22 1.08 -5.14
CA VAL A 196 5.96 0.17 -4.24
C VAL A 196 5.30 -1.20 -4.09
N THR A 197 3.99 -1.29 -4.23
CA THR A 197 3.26 -2.56 -4.10
C THR A 197 3.08 -3.25 -5.46
N GLY A 198 3.07 -2.52 -6.57
CA GLY A 198 2.75 -3.04 -7.90
C GLY A 198 1.28 -3.46 -8.07
N HIS A 199 0.38 -3.03 -7.17
CA HIS A 199 -1.05 -3.33 -7.32
C HIS A 199 -1.61 -2.64 -8.57
N PRO A 200 -2.31 -3.34 -9.48
CA PRO A 200 -2.88 -2.72 -10.66
C PRO A 200 -4.00 -1.75 -10.24
N ARG A 201 -4.05 -0.56 -10.86
CA ARG A 201 -5.18 0.37 -10.70
C ARG A 201 -6.50 -0.31 -11.13
N PRO A 202 -7.62 -0.05 -10.44
CA PRO A 202 -8.92 -0.53 -10.89
C PRO A 202 -9.30 0.10 -12.24
N LYS A 203 -10.07 -0.63 -13.04
CA LYS A 203 -10.55 -0.13 -14.35
C LYS A 203 -11.35 1.16 -14.16
N GLY A 204 -11.12 2.15 -15.02
CA GLY A 204 -11.77 3.46 -14.94
C GLY A 204 -11.11 4.48 -14.00
N CYS A 205 -10.10 4.08 -13.22
CA CYS A 205 -9.30 4.98 -12.39
C CYS A 205 -7.93 5.28 -13.03
N GLN A 206 -7.81 5.17 -14.35
CA GLN A 206 -6.59 5.53 -15.06
C GLN A 206 -6.44 7.05 -15.07
N ARG A 207 -5.22 7.52 -14.77
CA ARG A 207 -4.86 8.93 -14.98
C ARG A 207 -5.09 9.23 -16.46
N ARG A 208 -5.84 10.29 -16.77
CA ARG A 208 -5.79 10.88 -18.12
C ARG A 208 -4.35 11.34 -18.27
N SER A 209 -3.53 10.59 -19.01
CA SER A 209 -2.12 10.90 -19.19
C SER A 209 -2.00 12.37 -19.57
N GLN A 210 -1.23 13.14 -18.79
CA GLN A 210 -0.75 14.43 -19.24
C GLN A 210 0.28 14.16 -20.35
N GLU A 211 -0.21 13.90 -21.55
CA GLU A 211 0.54 14.19 -22.78
C GLU A 211 0.56 15.71 -22.94
N ALA A 212 1.49 16.34 -22.24
CA ALA A 212 1.97 17.67 -22.54
C ALA A 212 3.47 17.72 -22.22
N ARG A 213 4.23 16.91 -22.96
CA ARG A 213 5.60 17.28 -23.32
C ARG A 213 5.53 17.89 -24.72
N SER A 214 5.56 19.22 -24.78
CA SER A 214 6.15 20.03 -25.86
C SER A 214 6.28 21.45 -25.33
#